data_AF-A0A751IMD5-F1
#
_entry.id   AF-A0A751IMD5-F1
#
_cell.length_a   1.000
_cell.length_b   1.000
_cell.length_c   1.000
_cell.angle_alpha   90.00
_cell.angle_beta   90.00
_cell.angle_gamma   90.00
#
_symmetry.space_group_name_H-M   'P 1'
#
loop_
_entity.id
_entity.type
_entity.pdbx_description
1 polymer ?
#
loop_
_entity_poly.entity_id
_entity_poly.type
_entity_poly.pdbx_seq_one_letter_code
_entity_poly.pdbx_strand_id
1 'polypeptide(L)'
;MSRKQLALFEPVLLVQALTDAVKKLSPRAQWRNPVMFVVWAGSVLTTLLTLAMVTGQIAGSALFTGVISLWLWFTVLFANFAEALAEGRSIVILAKQRFNLRERDMQSLHATFVPFTAQSRMSGINIDNRMIRKGSVDAIRRHVESNGGHFPADVEQNVENVARLGATPLVVVEGARVLGVIALKDIVKGGIKERFAQLRKMGIKTVMITGDNRLTAAAIAAEAGVDDFLAEATPEAKLALIRQYQAEGRLVAMTGDGTNDAPALAQADVAVAMNSGTQAAKEAGNMVDLDSNPTKLIEVVHIGKQMLMTRGSLTTFSIANDVAKYFAIIPAAFAATYPQLNALNVMGLHSPNSAILSAVIFNALIIIFLIPLALKGVSYKPLSASAMLRRNLWIYGLGGLVVPFIGIKVIDVLLTLLGLA
;
A
#
# COMPACT_ATOMS: atom_id res chain seq x y z
N MET A 1 7.73 -2.51 -28.11
CA MET A 1 7.62 -3.80 -27.39
C MET A 1 9.01 -4.39 -27.25
N SER A 2 9.49 -4.57 -26.02
CA SER A 2 10.89 -4.99 -25.76
C SER A 2 11.06 -6.48 -26.05
N ARG A 3 12.25 -6.91 -26.50
CA ARG A 3 12.68 -8.33 -26.62
C ARG A 3 12.32 -9.21 -25.40
N LYS A 4 12.07 -8.61 -24.23
CA LYS A 4 11.54 -9.23 -23.00
C LYS A 4 10.14 -9.85 -23.14
N GLN A 5 9.28 -9.34 -24.04
CA GLN A 5 7.90 -9.82 -24.21
C GLN A 5 7.78 -11.07 -25.08
N LEU A 6 8.74 -11.30 -26.00
CA LEU A 6 8.71 -12.44 -26.93
C LEU A 6 9.10 -13.78 -26.27
N ALA A 7 9.88 -13.75 -25.18
CA ALA A 7 10.26 -14.96 -24.44
C ALA A 7 9.16 -15.47 -23.46
N LEU A 8 8.09 -14.69 -23.25
CA LEU A 8 6.98 -15.04 -22.37
C LEU A 8 5.96 -15.99 -23.03
N PHE A 9 6.01 -16.13 -24.35
CA PHE A 9 5.08 -16.92 -25.15
C PHE A 9 5.80 -18.00 -25.97
N GLU A 10 6.88 -18.58 -25.43
CA GLU A 10 7.49 -19.76 -26.06
C GLU A 10 6.50 -20.94 -25.98
N PRO A 11 6.17 -21.59 -27.12
CA PRO A 11 5.10 -22.60 -27.19
C PRO A 11 5.34 -23.81 -26.29
N VAL A 12 6.59 -24.15 -26.00
CA VAL A 12 6.96 -25.26 -25.10
C VAL A 12 6.56 -24.96 -23.65
N LEU A 13 6.79 -23.72 -23.19
CA LEU A 13 6.40 -23.27 -21.84
C LEU A 13 4.89 -23.20 -21.67
N LEU A 14 4.17 -22.81 -22.73
CA LEU A 14 2.70 -22.81 -22.75
C LEU A 14 2.14 -24.24 -22.60
N VAL A 15 2.72 -25.22 -23.28
CA VAL A 15 2.30 -26.64 -23.20
C VAL A 15 2.59 -27.23 -21.82
N GLN A 16 3.75 -26.96 -21.22
CA GLN A 16 4.08 -27.43 -19.87
C GLN A 16 3.16 -26.82 -18.81
N ALA A 17 2.94 -25.51 -18.87
CA ALA A 17 2.04 -24.83 -17.93
C ALA A 17 0.58 -25.28 -18.12
N LEU A 18 0.13 -25.60 -19.34
CA LEU A 18 -1.17 -26.23 -19.56
C LEU A 18 -1.26 -27.60 -18.88
N THR A 19 -0.22 -28.41 -19.03
CA THR A 19 -0.17 -29.78 -18.48
C THR A 19 -0.19 -29.76 -16.94
N ASP A 20 0.55 -28.85 -16.32
CA ASP A 20 0.57 -28.69 -14.86
C ASP A 20 -0.72 -28.06 -14.34
N ALA A 21 -1.34 -27.14 -15.08
CA ALA A 21 -2.65 -26.60 -14.74
C ALA A 21 -3.73 -27.69 -14.68
N VAL A 22 -3.67 -28.65 -15.61
CA VAL A 22 -4.58 -29.81 -15.63
C VAL A 22 -4.30 -30.75 -14.45
N LYS A 23 -3.03 -31.06 -14.14
CA LYS A 23 -2.70 -31.91 -12.96
C LYS A 23 -3.18 -31.29 -11.64
N LYS A 24 -3.15 -29.97 -11.53
CA LYS A 24 -3.62 -29.22 -10.36
C LYS A 24 -5.16 -29.23 -10.22
N LEU A 25 -5.93 -29.75 -11.18
CA LEU A 25 -7.39 -29.96 -11.04
C LEU A 25 -7.76 -31.05 -10.01
N SER A 26 -6.80 -31.82 -9.50
CA SER A 26 -7.08 -32.88 -8.53
C SER A 26 -7.64 -32.31 -7.19
N PRO A 27 -8.64 -32.95 -6.56
CA PRO A 27 -9.25 -32.46 -5.32
C PRO A 27 -8.24 -32.25 -4.19
N ARG A 28 -7.21 -33.12 -4.15
CA ARG A 28 -6.13 -33.07 -3.16
C ARG A 28 -5.23 -31.84 -3.32
N ALA A 29 -5.02 -31.37 -4.55
CA ALA A 29 -4.24 -30.16 -4.81
C ALA A 29 -5.04 -28.90 -4.45
N GLN A 30 -6.33 -28.88 -4.80
CA GLN A 30 -7.23 -27.76 -4.56
C GLN A 30 -7.47 -27.49 -3.07
N TRP A 31 -7.54 -28.52 -2.22
CA TRP A 31 -7.75 -28.39 -0.77
C TRP A 31 -6.72 -27.50 -0.05
N ARG A 32 -5.51 -27.34 -0.62
CA ARG A 32 -4.46 -26.50 -0.03
C ARG A 32 -4.71 -25.00 -0.24
N ASN A 33 -5.59 -24.63 -1.16
CA ASN A 33 -5.98 -23.25 -1.44
C ASN A 33 -7.51 -23.11 -1.29
N PRO A 34 -8.01 -22.59 -0.16
CA PRO A 34 -9.44 -22.60 0.17
C PRO A 34 -10.30 -21.83 -0.84
N VAL A 35 -9.78 -20.74 -1.42
CA VAL A 35 -10.50 -19.96 -2.44
C VAL A 35 -10.67 -20.78 -3.72
N MET A 36 -9.57 -21.39 -4.19
CA MET A 36 -9.57 -22.21 -5.40
C MET A 36 -10.38 -23.50 -5.24
N PHE A 37 -10.38 -24.10 -4.04
CA PHE A 37 -11.22 -25.24 -3.68
C PHE A 37 -12.71 -24.93 -3.80
N VAL A 38 -13.15 -23.77 -3.32
CA VAL A 38 -14.56 -23.34 -3.43
C VAL A 38 -14.99 -23.18 -4.88
N VAL A 39 -14.15 -22.55 -5.71
CA VAL A 39 -14.43 -22.41 -7.15
C VAL A 39 -14.44 -23.77 -7.86
N TRP A 40 -13.53 -24.67 -7.51
CA TRP A 40 -13.51 -26.04 -8.03
C TRP A 40 -14.75 -26.84 -7.62
N ALA A 41 -15.15 -26.80 -6.35
CA ALA A 41 -16.35 -27.47 -5.85
C ALA A 41 -17.62 -26.89 -6.50
N GLY A 42 -17.67 -25.57 -6.69
CA GLY A 42 -18.73 -24.90 -7.44
C GLY A 42 -18.76 -25.32 -8.91
N SER A 43 -17.60 -25.52 -9.54
CA SER A 43 -17.51 -26.04 -10.93
C SER A 43 -18.10 -27.44 -11.03
N VAL A 44 -17.74 -28.34 -10.10
CA VAL A 44 -18.28 -29.71 -10.03
C VAL A 44 -19.79 -29.70 -9.80
N LEU A 45 -20.27 -28.91 -8.84
CA LEU A 45 -21.70 -28.82 -8.51
C LEU A 45 -22.51 -28.29 -9.70
N THR A 46 -22.04 -27.22 -10.36
CA THR A 46 -22.71 -26.65 -11.53
C THR A 46 -22.69 -27.60 -12.74
N THR A 47 -21.63 -28.41 -12.90
CA THR A 47 -21.61 -29.48 -13.91
C THR A 47 -22.67 -30.55 -13.62
N LEU A 48 -22.79 -30.99 -12.37
CA LEU A 48 -23.81 -31.96 -11.96
C LEU A 48 -25.23 -31.42 -12.14
N LEU A 49 -25.47 -30.16 -11.77
CA LEU A 49 -26.75 -29.49 -12.00
C LEU A 49 -27.08 -29.37 -13.49
N THR A 50 -26.08 -29.07 -14.33
CA THR A 50 -26.26 -29.03 -15.79
C THR A 50 -26.69 -30.40 -16.31
N LEU A 51 -26.02 -31.47 -15.90
CA LEU A 51 -26.38 -32.84 -16.30
C LEU A 51 -27.78 -33.24 -15.83
N ALA A 52 -28.15 -32.90 -14.58
CA ALA A 52 -29.47 -33.18 -14.03
C ALA A 52 -30.60 -32.39 -14.75
N MET A 53 -30.32 -31.18 -15.24
CA MET A 53 -31.25 -30.40 -16.06
C MET A 53 -31.37 -30.97 -17.48
N VAL A 54 -30.28 -31.46 -18.08
CA VAL A 54 -30.31 -32.11 -19.41
C VAL A 54 -31.09 -33.44 -19.37
N THR A 55 -30.99 -34.19 -18.27
CA THR A 55 -31.74 -35.45 -18.09
C THR A 55 -33.17 -35.25 -17.60
N GLY A 56 -33.62 -34.01 -17.42
CA GLY A 56 -34.99 -33.67 -17.04
C GLY A 56 -35.33 -33.91 -15.56
N GLN A 57 -34.34 -34.17 -14.70
CA GLN A 57 -34.57 -34.36 -13.25
C GLN A 57 -34.80 -33.06 -12.50
N ILE A 58 -34.32 -31.92 -13.02
CA ILE A 58 -34.41 -30.60 -12.38
C ILE A 58 -34.90 -29.57 -13.41
N ALA A 59 -35.86 -28.72 -13.02
CA ALA A 59 -36.33 -27.62 -13.84
C ALA A 59 -35.29 -26.47 -13.89
N GLY A 60 -34.97 -25.99 -15.09
CA GLY A 60 -34.04 -24.87 -15.28
C GLY A 60 -33.47 -24.78 -16.70
N SER A 61 -32.66 -23.75 -16.95
CA SER A 61 -31.95 -23.59 -18.22
C SER A 61 -30.62 -24.34 -18.17
N ALA A 62 -30.60 -25.55 -18.74
CA ALA A 62 -29.38 -26.35 -18.86
C ALA A 62 -28.27 -25.60 -19.62
N LEU A 63 -28.64 -24.81 -20.64
CA LEU A 63 -27.68 -24.07 -21.45
C LEU A 63 -27.02 -22.94 -20.65
N PHE A 64 -27.79 -22.20 -19.84
CA PHE A 64 -27.24 -21.16 -18.98
C PHE A 64 -26.32 -21.73 -17.88
N THR A 65 -26.77 -22.78 -17.18
CA THR A 65 -25.98 -23.44 -16.14
C THR A 65 -24.71 -24.09 -16.71
N GLY A 66 -24.81 -24.66 -17.92
CA GLY A 66 -23.67 -25.24 -18.63
C GLY A 66 -22.60 -24.21 -19.00
N VAL A 67 -23.01 -23.02 -19.48
CA VAL A 67 -22.07 -21.92 -19.76
C VAL A 67 -21.37 -21.44 -18.49
N ILE A 68 -22.10 -21.30 -17.37
CA ILE A 68 -21.51 -20.96 -16.07
C ILE A 68 -20.50 -22.03 -15.65
N SER A 69 -20.85 -23.31 -15.76
CA SER A 69 -19.97 -24.41 -15.39
C SER A 69 -18.68 -24.41 -16.22
N LEU A 70 -18.78 -24.19 -17.53
CA LEU A 70 -17.64 -24.08 -18.43
C LEU A 70 -16.74 -22.88 -18.07
N TRP A 71 -17.34 -21.75 -17.69
CA TRP A 71 -16.59 -20.55 -17.25
C TRP A 71 -15.85 -20.76 -15.93
N LEU A 72 -16.48 -21.48 -14.99
CA LEU A 72 -15.86 -21.83 -13.71
C LEU A 72 -14.68 -22.79 -13.92
N TRP A 73 -14.85 -23.83 -14.76
CA TRP A 73 -13.74 -24.72 -15.13
C TRP A 73 -12.59 -23.98 -15.82
N PHE A 74 -12.91 -23.04 -16.72
CA PHE A 74 -11.92 -22.19 -17.36
C PHE A 74 -11.18 -21.31 -16.33
N THR A 75 -11.89 -20.75 -15.36
CA THR A 75 -11.31 -19.94 -14.28
C THR A 75 -10.35 -20.76 -13.42
N VAL A 76 -10.74 -21.99 -13.06
CA VAL A 76 -9.88 -22.91 -12.30
C VAL A 76 -8.62 -23.25 -13.08
N LEU A 77 -8.76 -23.58 -14.36
CA LEU A 77 -7.64 -23.92 -15.24
C LEU A 77 -6.68 -22.73 -15.41
N PHE A 78 -7.22 -21.53 -15.65
CA PHE A 78 -6.43 -20.32 -15.86
C PHE A 78 -5.67 -19.90 -14.59
N ALA A 79 -6.31 -19.98 -13.43
CA ALA A 79 -5.64 -19.66 -12.16
C ALA A 79 -4.52 -20.67 -11.84
N ASN A 80 -4.77 -21.97 -12.04
CA ASN A 80 -3.73 -22.99 -11.89
C ASN A 80 -2.55 -22.76 -12.86
N PHE A 81 -2.84 -22.34 -14.09
CA PHE A 81 -1.86 -21.97 -15.11
C PHE A 81 -1.03 -20.73 -14.70
N ALA A 82 -1.69 -19.68 -14.23
CA ALA A 82 -1.03 -18.44 -13.80
C ALA A 82 -0.09 -18.67 -12.61
N GLU A 83 -0.51 -19.50 -11.65
CA GLU A 83 0.30 -19.89 -10.50
C GLU A 83 1.53 -20.72 -10.93
N ALA A 84 1.34 -21.71 -11.81
CA ALA A 84 2.46 -22.49 -12.36
C ALA A 84 3.47 -21.61 -13.11
N LEU A 85 3.00 -20.55 -13.77
CA LEU A 85 3.84 -19.59 -14.47
C LEU A 85 4.61 -18.66 -13.49
N ALA A 86 4.15 -18.44 -12.26
CA ALA A 86 4.74 -17.48 -11.31
C ALA A 86 5.91 -18.07 -10.49
N GLU A 87 5.81 -19.31 -10.00
CA GLU A 87 6.72 -19.83 -8.96
C GLU A 87 8.12 -20.27 -9.46
N GLY A 88 8.28 -20.61 -10.75
CA GLY A 88 9.55 -21.14 -11.29
C GLY A 88 10.44 -20.14 -12.05
N ARG A 89 9.94 -18.91 -12.31
CA ARG A 89 10.45 -18.08 -13.41
C ARG A 89 11.75 -17.32 -13.12
N SER A 90 11.97 -16.83 -11.89
CA SER A 90 13.09 -15.92 -11.60
C SER A 90 14.46 -16.57 -11.80
N ILE A 91 14.60 -17.83 -11.36
CA ILE A 91 15.86 -18.59 -11.47
C ILE A 91 16.10 -19.05 -12.92
N VAL A 92 15.06 -19.52 -13.62
CA VAL A 92 15.16 -19.97 -15.02
C VAL A 92 15.47 -18.79 -15.94
N ILE A 93 14.86 -17.62 -15.73
CA ILE A 93 15.16 -16.41 -16.48
C ILE A 93 16.62 -15.97 -16.25
N LEU A 94 17.09 -15.98 -15.01
CA LEU A 94 18.49 -15.67 -14.70
C LEU A 94 19.46 -16.63 -15.41
N ALA A 95 19.14 -17.93 -15.41
CA ALA A 95 19.95 -18.95 -16.07
C ALA A 95 19.99 -18.78 -17.60
N LYS A 96 18.84 -18.50 -18.23
CA LYS A 96 18.75 -18.18 -19.67
C LYS A 96 19.53 -16.89 -20.01
N GLN A 97 19.41 -15.83 -19.19
CA GLN A 97 20.07 -14.54 -19.45
C GLN A 97 21.59 -14.58 -19.26
N ARG A 98 22.08 -15.25 -18.21
CA ARG A 98 23.51 -15.23 -17.85
C ARG A 98 24.32 -16.30 -18.56
N PHE A 99 23.71 -17.46 -18.85
CA PHE A 99 24.41 -18.62 -19.40
C PHE A 99 23.89 -19.07 -20.78
N ASN A 100 22.91 -18.35 -21.35
CA ASN A 100 22.39 -18.60 -22.70
C ASN A 100 21.90 -20.05 -22.91
N LEU A 101 21.39 -20.67 -21.85
CA LEU A 101 20.93 -22.05 -21.85
C LEU A 101 19.67 -22.18 -22.72
N ARG A 102 19.79 -22.89 -23.85
CA ARG A 102 18.67 -23.26 -24.72
C ARG A 102 17.90 -24.45 -24.14
N GLU A 103 16.64 -24.58 -24.56
CA GLU A 103 15.79 -25.72 -24.20
C GLU A 103 16.49 -27.04 -24.56
N ARG A 104 16.53 -27.97 -23.61
CA ARG A 104 16.98 -29.34 -23.85
C ARG A 104 15.76 -30.20 -24.09
N ASP A 105 15.86 -31.11 -25.06
CA ASP A 105 14.79 -32.05 -25.39
C ASP A 105 14.57 -33.03 -24.23
N MET A 106 13.54 -32.76 -23.41
CA MET A 106 13.32 -33.44 -22.13
C MET A 106 12.88 -34.90 -22.28
N GLN A 107 12.40 -35.30 -23.46
CA GLN A 107 11.94 -36.67 -23.71
C GLN A 107 13.11 -37.67 -23.78
N SER A 108 14.33 -37.19 -24.04
CA SER A 108 15.54 -38.03 -24.10
C SER A 108 16.15 -38.33 -22.72
N LEU A 109 15.76 -37.57 -21.69
CA LEU A 109 16.23 -37.71 -20.32
C LEU A 109 15.15 -38.45 -19.54
N HIS A 110 15.47 -39.61 -18.96
CA HIS A 110 14.53 -40.39 -18.14
C HIS A 110 14.30 -39.68 -16.79
N ALA A 111 13.67 -38.50 -16.85
CA ALA A 111 13.64 -37.53 -15.78
C ALA A 111 12.31 -37.55 -15.03
N THR A 112 12.37 -37.64 -13.70
CA THR A 112 11.21 -37.54 -12.82
C THR A 112 11.27 -36.23 -12.03
N PHE A 113 10.29 -35.35 -12.22
CA PHE A 113 10.23 -34.07 -11.51
C PHE A 113 9.68 -34.24 -10.10
N VAL A 114 10.30 -33.55 -9.14
CA VAL A 114 9.85 -33.48 -7.75
C VAL A 114 9.28 -32.09 -7.51
N PRO A 115 7.93 -31.94 -7.44
CA PRO A 115 7.31 -30.64 -7.28
C PRO A 115 7.61 -30.04 -5.90
N PHE A 116 7.58 -28.71 -5.83
CA PHE A 116 7.69 -28.02 -4.56
C PHE A 116 6.51 -28.37 -3.64
N THR A 117 6.79 -28.55 -2.35
CA THR A 117 5.74 -28.61 -1.33
C THR A 117 6.15 -27.78 -0.10
N ALA A 118 5.19 -27.09 0.51
CA ALA A 118 5.44 -26.27 1.71
C ALA A 118 5.99 -27.10 2.89
N GLN A 119 5.65 -28.39 2.96
CA GLN A 119 6.16 -29.31 3.99
C GLN A 119 7.63 -29.64 3.77
N SER A 120 8.03 -29.91 2.52
CA SER A 120 9.43 -30.23 2.19
C SER A 120 10.33 -28.99 2.10
N ARG A 121 9.75 -27.83 1.79
CA ARG A 121 10.46 -26.55 1.52
C ARG A 121 11.58 -26.71 0.47
N MET A 122 11.42 -27.66 -0.45
CA MET A 122 12.36 -27.94 -1.54
C MET A 122 11.63 -28.46 -2.79
N SER A 123 12.27 -28.35 -3.95
CA SER A 123 11.83 -28.91 -5.23
C SER A 123 13.03 -29.50 -5.96
N GLY A 124 12.82 -30.23 -7.04
CA GLY A 124 13.95 -30.74 -7.83
C GLY A 124 13.59 -31.66 -8.98
N ILE A 125 14.59 -32.39 -9.45
CA ILE A 125 14.49 -33.30 -10.57
C ILE A 125 15.39 -34.52 -10.33
N ASN A 126 14.91 -35.70 -10.70
CA ASN A 126 15.71 -36.91 -10.78
C ASN A 126 15.97 -37.15 -12.26
N ILE A 127 17.23 -37.31 -12.65
CA ILE A 127 17.61 -37.62 -14.03
C ILE A 127 18.56 -38.81 -13.96
N ASP A 128 18.16 -39.94 -14.54
CA ASP A 128 18.90 -41.19 -14.46
C ASP A 128 19.23 -41.55 -13.00
N ASN A 129 20.52 -41.61 -12.63
CA ASN A 129 20.98 -41.88 -11.27
C ASN A 129 21.31 -40.62 -10.44
N ARG A 130 20.98 -39.43 -10.96
CA ARG A 130 21.28 -38.13 -10.32
C ARG A 130 20.00 -37.55 -9.72
N MET A 131 20.08 -37.10 -8.46
CA MET A 131 18.98 -36.41 -7.79
C MET A 131 19.37 -34.98 -7.52
N ILE A 132 18.80 -34.03 -8.25
CA ILE A 132 19.06 -32.60 -8.04
C ILE A 132 17.92 -32.02 -7.19
N ARG A 133 18.27 -31.28 -6.14
CA ARG A 133 17.31 -30.58 -5.27
C ARG A 133 17.72 -29.12 -5.08
N LYS A 134 16.71 -28.27 -4.91
CA LYS A 134 16.85 -26.85 -4.58
C LYS A 134 15.83 -26.51 -3.49
N GLY A 135 16.24 -25.79 -2.45
CA GLY A 135 15.34 -25.47 -1.36
C GLY A 135 15.92 -24.49 -0.33
N SER A 136 15.18 -24.31 0.77
CA SER A 136 15.66 -23.59 1.94
C SER A 136 16.90 -24.27 2.55
N VAL A 137 17.74 -23.49 3.24
CA VAL A 137 19.00 -23.97 3.84
C VAL A 137 18.75 -25.16 4.76
N ASP A 138 17.78 -25.06 5.67
CA ASP A 138 17.48 -26.11 6.67
C ASP A 138 16.96 -27.40 6.05
N ALA A 139 16.16 -27.28 4.99
CA ALA A 139 15.60 -28.44 4.29
C ALA A 139 16.69 -29.18 3.51
N ILE A 140 17.58 -28.43 2.85
CA ILE A 140 18.67 -28.99 2.07
C ILE A 140 19.77 -29.58 2.97
N ARG A 141 20.09 -28.94 4.10
CA ARG A 141 21.05 -29.51 5.08
C ARG A 141 20.62 -30.91 5.52
N ARG A 142 19.35 -31.05 5.97
CA ARG A 142 18.77 -32.35 6.35
C ARG A 142 18.80 -33.36 5.20
N HIS A 143 18.52 -32.92 3.97
CA HIS A 143 18.57 -33.80 2.80
C HIS A 143 19.99 -34.32 2.51
N VAL A 144 20.99 -33.44 2.57
CA VAL A 144 22.40 -33.81 2.35
C VAL A 144 22.86 -34.80 3.41
N GLU A 145 22.58 -34.53 4.68
CA GLU A 145 22.93 -35.41 5.80
C GLU A 145 22.24 -36.77 5.69
N SER A 146 20.95 -36.81 5.29
CA SER A 146 20.22 -38.07 5.09
C SER A 146 20.78 -38.94 3.95
N ASN A 147 21.50 -38.34 3.01
CA ASN A 147 22.17 -39.04 1.91
C ASN A 147 23.64 -39.35 2.23
N GLY A 148 24.08 -39.20 3.49
CA GLY A 148 25.46 -39.44 3.92
C GLY A 148 26.46 -38.36 3.48
N GLY A 149 25.97 -37.20 3.05
CA GLY A 149 26.79 -36.04 2.69
C GLY A 149 27.08 -35.13 3.88
N HIS A 150 28.08 -34.25 3.72
CA HIS A 150 28.42 -33.23 4.70
C HIS A 150 28.11 -31.85 4.11
N PHE A 151 27.54 -30.96 4.91
CA PHE A 151 27.30 -29.58 4.51
C PHE A 151 28.62 -28.78 4.60
N PRO A 152 29.22 -28.31 3.49
CA PRO A 152 30.55 -27.71 3.53
C PRO A 152 30.55 -26.34 4.24
N ALA A 153 31.60 -26.06 5.02
CA ALA A 153 31.75 -24.79 5.74
C ALA A 153 31.78 -23.58 4.79
N ASP A 154 32.36 -23.71 3.59
CA ASP A 154 32.38 -22.65 2.58
C ASP A 154 30.97 -22.28 2.09
N VAL A 155 30.07 -23.26 1.99
CA VAL A 155 28.67 -23.02 1.62
C VAL A 155 27.95 -22.31 2.75
N GLU A 156 28.21 -22.71 3.99
CA GLU A 156 27.67 -22.05 5.18
C GLU A 156 28.07 -20.58 5.24
N GLN A 157 29.33 -20.27 4.97
CA GLN A 157 29.81 -18.89 4.85
C GLN A 157 29.11 -18.13 3.72
N ASN A 158 28.88 -18.76 2.58
CA ASN A 158 28.15 -18.14 1.46
C ASN A 158 26.67 -17.89 1.80
N VAL A 159 26.02 -18.82 2.50
CA VAL A 159 24.65 -18.66 2.99
C VAL A 159 24.56 -17.46 3.93
N GLU A 160 25.49 -17.35 4.89
CA GLU A 160 25.55 -16.19 5.79
C GLU A 160 25.79 -14.89 5.02
N ASN A 161 26.72 -14.88 4.06
CA ASN A 161 27.02 -13.70 3.26
C ASN A 161 25.80 -13.23 2.46
N VAL A 162 25.08 -14.18 1.83
CA VAL A 162 23.84 -13.88 1.09
C VAL A 162 22.76 -13.33 2.01
N ALA A 163 22.59 -13.90 3.20
CA ALA A 163 21.63 -13.42 4.18
C ALA A 163 22.02 -12.02 4.70
N ARG A 164 23.31 -11.74 4.95
CA ARG A 164 23.81 -10.41 5.37
C ARG A 164 23.54 -9.33 4.33
N LEU A 165 23.44 -9.71 3.05
CA LEU A 165 23.08 -8.82 1.95
C LEU A 165 21.55 -8.62 1.80
N GLY A 166 20.74 -9.18 2.71
CA GLY A 166 19.28 -9.05 2.70
C GLY A 166 18.59 -9.89 1.63
N ALA A 167 19.27 -10.92 1.11
CA ALA A 167 18.69 -11.87 0.18
C ALA A 167 18.40 -13.19 0.89
N THR A 168 17.33 -13.87 0.48
CA THR A 168 16.99 -15.21 0.96
C THR A 168 17.88 -16.24 0.26
N PRO A 169 18.75 -16.95 1.00
CA PRO A 169 19.62 -17.97 0.42
C PRO A 169 18.84 -19.25 0.12
N LEU A 170 18.98 -19.74 -1.10
CA LEU A 170 18.46 -21.04 -1.54
C LEU A 170 19.62 -21.92 -1.95
N VAL A 171 19.69 -23.14 -1.43
CA VAL A 171 20.82 -24.05 -1.71
C VAL A 171 20.43 -25.03 -2.80
N VAL A 172 21.35 -25.32 -3.72
CA VAL A 172 21.20 -26.34 -4.76
C VAL A 172 22.19 -27.48 -4.52
N VAL A 173 21.71 -28.71 -4.63
CA VAL A 173 22.48 -29.94 -4.40
C VAL A 173 22.24 -30.96 -5.50
N GLU A 174 23.24 -31.81 -5.74
CA GLU A 174 23.16 -33.01 -6.56
C GLU A 174 23.55 -34.22 -5.69
N GLY A 175 22.58 -35.06 -5.35
CA GLY A 175 22.72 -36.17 -4.41
C GLY A 175 23.10 -35.68 -3.01
N ALA A 176 24.31 -36.03 -2.59
CA ALA A 176 24.91 -35.64 -1.31
C ALA A 176 25.85 -34.41 -1.42
N ARG A 177 26.08 -33.89 -2.64
CA ARG A 177 27.03 -32.80 -2.89
C ARG A 177 26.31 -31.47 -3.08
N VAL A 178 26.74 -30.45 -2.34
CA VAL A 178 26.29 -29.07 -2.55
C VAL A 178 26.95 -28.46 -3.78
N LEU A 179 26.14 -27.87 -4.66
CA LEU A 179 26.60 -27.19 -5.88
C LEU A 179 26.80 -25.69 -5.66
N GLY A 180 25.93 -25.07 -4.86
CA GLY A 180 26.05 -23.64 -4.56
C GLY A 180 24.80 -23.03 -3.94
N VAL A 181 24.87 -21.71 -3.76
CA VAL A 181 23.81 -20.88 -3.16
C VAL A 181 23.26 -19.90 -4.19
N ILE A 182 21.94 -19.82 -4.29
CA ILE A 182 21.21 -18.85 -5.07
C ILE A 182 20.73 -17.76 -4.12
N ALA A 183 21.12 -16.51 -4.38
CA ALA A 183 20.61 -15.34 -3.65
C ALA A 183 19.29 -14.89 -4.27
N LEU A 184 18.21 -14.98 -3.49
CA LEU A 184 16.90 -14.43 -3.87
C LEU A 184 16.69 -13.11 -3.14
N LYS A 185 16.96 -11.98 -3.80
CA LYS A 185 16.79 -10.66 -3.21
C LYS A 185 15.41 -10.10 -3.55
N ASP A 186 14.72 -9.53 -2.57
CA ASP A 186 13.53 -8.73 -2.81
C ASP A 186 13.94 -7.32 -3.29
N ILE A 187 13.25 -6.80 -4.32
CA ILE A 187 13.64 -5.52 -4.93
C ILE A 187 12.99 -4.40 -4.14
N VAL A 188 13.79 -3.77 -3.27
CA VAL A 188 13.40 -2.51 -2.63
C VAL A 188 13.19 -1.45 -3.72
N LYS A 189 11.97 -0.88 -3.79
CA LYS A 189 11.65 0.17 -4.76
C LYS A 189 12.59 1.37 -4.53
N GLY A 190 13.19 1.89 -5.61
CA GLY A 190 14.10 3.04 -5.53
C GLY A 190 13.43 4.27 -4.90
N GLY A 191 14.19 5.07 -4.16
CA GLY A 191 13.69 6.29 -3.51
C GLY A 191 13.10 6.10 -2.11
N ILE A 192 12.99 4.86 -1.60
CA ILE A 192 12.35 4.59 -0.30
C ILE A 192 13.11 5.18 0.89
N LYS A 193 14.44 5.22 0.78
CA LYS A 193 15.33 5.70 1.85
C LYS A 193 15.19 7.19 2.08
N GLU A 194 15.13 7.96 1.00
CA GLU A 194 14.89 9.40 1.04
C GLU A 194 13.51 9.69 1.63
N ARG A 195 12.52 8.86 1.30
CA ARG A 195 11.14 8.96 1.77
C ARG A 195 11.02 8.68 3.28
N PHE A 196 11.66 7.64 3.80
CA PHE A 196 11.71 7.40 5.25
C PHE A 196 12.51 8.46 6.00
N ALA A 197 13.57 9.02 5.40
CA ALA A 197 14.28 10.16 5.97
C ALA A 197 13.38 11.41 6.10
N GLN A 198 12.47 11.65 5.14
CA GLN A 198 11.48 12.73 5.24
C GLN A 198 10.49 12.50 6.39
N LEU A 199 9.97 11.28 6.56
CA LEU A 199 9.09 10.94 7.70
C LEU A 199 9.78 11.19 9.05
N ARG A 200 11.05 10.79 9.16
CA ARG A 200 11.84 11.01 10.37
C ARG A 200 12.02 12.49 10.69
N LYS A 201 12.27 13.32 9.68
CA LYS A 201 12.29 14.80 9.81
C LYS A 201 10.94 15.39 10.23
N MET A 202 9.83 14.69 9.95
CA MET A 202 8.48 15.06 10.41
C MET A 202 8.15 14.55 11.81
N GLY A 203 9.08 13.85 12.48
CA GLY A 203 8.89 13.27 13.81
C GLY A 203 8.11 11.96 13.80
N ILE A 204 8.01 11.28 12.66
CA ILE A 204 7.28 10.01 12.50
C ILE A 204 8.30 8.86 12.57
N LYS A 205 8.15 7.97 13.56
CA LYS A 205 8.96 6.75 13.69
C LYS A 205 8.44 5.68 12.72
N THR A 206 9.34 5.01 12.02
CA THR A 206 9.03 3.98 11.04
C THR A 206 9.54 2.62 11.49
N VAL A 207 8.64 1.63 11.61
CA VAL A 207 8.96 0.28 12.05
C VAL A 207 8.58 -0.71 10.97
N MET A 208 9.54 -1.50 10.49
CA MET A 208 9.27 -2.57 9.55
C MET A 208 8.81 -3.83 10.28
N ILE A 209 7.79 -4.51 9.78
CA ILE A 209 7.29 -5.77 10.37
C ILE A 209 7.36 -6.84 9.28
N THR A 210 8.09 -7.93 9.53
CA THR A 210 8.23 -9.04 8.58
C THR A 210 8.16 -10.40 9.27
N GLY A 211 7.73 -11.42 8.51
CA GLY A 211 7.82 -12.82 8.91
C GLY A 211 9.18 -13.45 8.61
N ASP A 212 10.08 -12.73 7.94
CA ASP A 212 11.44 -13.20 7.65
C ASP A 212 12.29 -13.29 8.91
N ASN A 213 13.38 -14.05 8.83
CA ASN A 213 14.34 -14.16 9.90
C ASN A 213 15.01 -12.82 10.22
N ARG A 214 15.59 -12.75 11.41
CA ARG A 214 16.19 -11.51 11.93
C ARG A 214 17.30 -10.92 11.05
N LEU A 215 18.10 -11.77 10.42
CA LEU A 215 19.29 -11.34 9.68
C LEU A 215 18.90 -10.72 8.32
N THR A 216 17.96 -11.34 7.61
CA THR A 216 17.37 -10.79 6.37
C THR A 216 16.61 -9.50 6.66
N ALA A 217 15.80 -9.50 7.73
CA ALA A 217 15.04 -8.31 8.13
C ALA A 217 15.96 -7.12 8.46
N ALA A 218 17.06 -7.35 9.19
CA ALA A 218 18.01 -6.29 9.53
C ALA A 218 18.66 -5.67 8.27
N ALA A 219 19.03 -6.50 7.30
CA ALA A 219 19.63 -6.03 6.06
C ALA A 219 18.64 -5.21 5.21
N ILE A 220 17.39 -5.67 5.07
CA ILE A 220 16.33 -4.92 4.37
C ILE A 220 16.03 -3.61 5.12
N ALA A 221 15.96 -3.64 6.46
CA ALA A 221 15.73 -2.45 7.28
C ALA A 221 16.83 -1.40 7.08
N ALA A 222 18.10 -1.82 7.02
CA ALA A 222 19.23 -0.93 6.78
C ALA A 222 19.25 -0.36 5.36
N GLU A 223 18.90 -1.16 4.36
CA GLU A 223 18.78 -0.72 2.96
C GLU A 223 17.65 0.29 2.78
N ALA A 224 16.47 -0.02 3.33
CA ALA A 224 15.31 0.86 3.29
C ALA A 224 15.51 2.11 4.15
N GLY A 225 16.29 2.04 5.23
CA GLY A 225 16.50 3.15 6.15
C GLY A 225 15.30 3.42 7.05
N VAL A 226 14.69 2.38 7.61
CA VAL A 226 13.66 2.49 8.66
C VAL A 226 14.29 2.82 10.03
N ASP A 227 13.48 3.18 11.04
CA ASP A 227 13.99 3.42 12.40
C ASP A 227 14.21 2.12 13.18
N ASP A 228 13.34 1.14 12.97
CA ASP A 228 13.30 -0.10 13.75
C ASP A 228 12.68 -1.25 12.93
N PHE A 229 12.82 -2.48 13.40
CA PHE A 229 12.16 -3.62 12.76
C PHE A 229 11.76 -4.73 13.74
N LEU A 230 10.68 -5.43 13.43
CA LEU A 230 10.23 -6.66 14.05
C LEU A 230 10.33 -7.79 13.03
N ALA A 231 11.24 -8.73 13.28
CA ALA A 231 11.41 -9.94 12.48
C ALA A 231 10.61 -11.11 13.07
N GLU A 232 10.39 -12.15 12.27
CA GLU A 232 9.67 -13.38 12.67
C GLU A 232 8.31 -13.07 13.35
N ALA A 233 7.64 -12.02 12.88
CA ALA A 233 6.49 -11.44 13.55
C ALA A 233 5.24 -12.34 13.43
N THR A 234 4.79 -12.89 14.57
CA THR A 234 3.48 -13.56 14.66
C THR A 234 2.33 -12.53 14.65
N PRO A 235 1.10 -12.90 14.26
CA PRO A 235 -0.05 -11.99 14.29
C PRO A 235 -0.25 -11.30 15.65
N GLU A 236 -0.03 -12.03 16.75
CA GLU A 236 -0.13 -11.55 18.12
C GLU A 236 0.97 -10.54 18.45
N ALA A 237 2.20 -10.79 17.97
CA ALA A 237 3.33 -9.87 18.13
C ALA A 237 3.08 -8.54 17.41
N LYS A 238 2.46 -8.57 16.22
CA LYS A 238 2.07 -7.35 15.48
C LYS A 238 1.07 -6.52 16.29
N LEU A 239 0.02 -7.18 16.80
CA LEU A 239 -1.00 -6.54 17.63
C LEU A 239 -0.42 -5.95 18.93
N ALA A 240 0.46 -6.70 19.61
CA ALA A 240 1.10 -6.25 20.83
C ALA A 240 1.94 -4.99 20.59
N LEU A 241 2.69 -4.95 19.49
CA LEU A 241 3.51 -3.78 19.12
C LEU A 241 2.65 -2.53 18.87
N ILE A 242 1.51 -2.68 18.18
CA ILE A 242 0.58 -1.57 17.93
C ILE A 242 0.01 -1.05 19.26
N ARG A 243 -0.49 -1.95 20.11
CA ARG A 243 -1.05 -1.58 21.42
C ARG A 243 -0.02 -0.93 22.34
N GLN A 244 1.23 -1.39 22.30
CA GLN A 244 2.32 -0.77 23.06
C GLN A 244 2.50 0.70 22.65
N TYR A 245 2.61 0.98 21.36
CA TYR A 245 2.77 2.36 20.89
C TYR A 245 1.53 3.23 21.17
N GLN A 246 0.33 2.66 21.08
CA GLN A 246 -0.90 3.35 21.45
C GLN A 246 -0.95 3.67 22.95
N ALA A 247 -0.51 2.74 23.82
CA ALA A 247 -0.43 2.97 25.26
C ALA A 247 0.61 4.05 25.63
N GLU A 248 1.65 4.22 24.83
CA GLU A 248 2.60 5.34 24.93
C GLU A 248 2.03 6.69 24.43
N GLY A 249 0.76 6.73 24.03
CA GLY A 249 0.08 7.93 23.55
C GLY A 249 0.42 8.30 22.09
N ARG A 250 0.95 7.37 21.31
CA ARG A 250 1.24 7.59 19.87
C ARG A 250 0.09 7.06 19.02
N LEU A 251 -0.26 7.81 17.97
CA LEU A 251 -1.12 7.31 16.91
C LEU A 251 -0.31 6.39 16.00
N VAL A 252 -0.86 5.22 15.70
CA VAL A 252 -0.19 4.17 14.92
C VAL A 252 -0.87 4.01 13.57
N ALA A 253 -0.08 4.12 12.51
CA ALA A 253 -0.53 3.79 11.17
C ALA A 253 0.12 2.49 10.69
N MET A 254 -0.66 1.61 10.05
CA MET A 254 -0.21 0.32 9.53
C MET A 254 -0.58 0.16 8.06
N THR A 255 0.30 -0.48 7.30
CA THR A 255 0.02 -0.96 5.95
C THR A 255 0.32 -2.46 5.85
N GLY A 256 -0.51 -3.20 5.11
CA GLY A 256 -0.41 -4.65 4.98
C GLY A 256 -1.29 -5.23 3.88
N ASP A 257 -1.07 -6.50 3.54
CA ASP A 257 -1.76 -7.23 2.47
C ASP A 257 -2.30 -8.61 2.87
N GLY A 258 -1.76 -9.22 3.93
CA GLY A 258 -2.11 -10.57 4.33
C GLY A 258 -3.42 -10.68 5.12
N THR A 259 -4.07 -11.84 5.06
CA THR A 259 -5.13 -12.21 6.02
C THR A 259 -4.63 -12.14 7.46
N ASN A 260 -3.34 -12.44 7.66
CA ASN A 260 -2.66 -12.39 8.96
C ASN A 260 -2.48 -10.96 9.47
N ASP A 261 -2.61 -9.96 8.61
CA ASP A 261 -2.51 -8.54 8.98
C ASP A 261 -3.86 -7.93 9.30
N ALA A 262 -4.97 -8.56 8.91
CA ALA A 262 -6.32 -8.00 9.13
C ALA A 262 -6.60 -7.62 10.60
N PRO A 263 -6.26 -8.44 11.61
CA PRO A 263 -6.44 -8.03 13.01
C PRO A 263 -5.59 -6.81 13.39
N ALA A 264 -4.34 -6.76 12.91
CA ALA A 264 -3.42 -5.67 13.20
C ALA A 264 -3.83 -4.37 12.49
N LEU A 265 -4.32 -4.47 11.25
CA LEU A 265 -4.92 -3.36 10.51
C LEU A 265 -6.14 -2.81 11.26
N ALA A 266 -7.05 -3.67 11.72
CA ALA A 266 -8.23 -3.24 12.48
C ALA A 266 -7.89 -2.56 13.83
N GLN A 267 -6.73 -2.87 14.43
CA GLN A 267 -6.28 -2.28 15.69
C GLN A 267 -5.56 -0.93 15.49
N ALA A 268 -4.98 -0.67 14.31
CA ALA A 268 -4.27 0.56 14.01
C ALA A 268 -5.24 1.75 13.91
N ASP A 269 -4.76 2.95 14.27
CA ASP A 269 -5.56 4.18 14.18
C ASP A 269 -5.80 4.59 12.71
N VAL A 270 -4.84 4.28 11.84
CA VAL A 270 -4.95 4.45 10.39
C VAL A 270 -4.42 3.20 9.69
N ALA A 271 -5.29 2.50 8.99
CA ALA A 271 -4.98 1.26 8.30
C ALA A 271 -5.10 1.41 6.78
N VAL A 272 -4.01 1.08 6.07
CA VAL A 272 -3.94 1.12 4.60
C VAL A 272 -3.69 -0.29 4.06
N ALA A 273 -4.75 -0.91 3.54
CA ALA A 273 -4.67 -2.21 2.90
C ALA A 273 -4.12 -2.09 1.47
N MET A 274 -3.29 -3.02 1.04
CA MET A 274 -2.82 -3.05 -0.35
C MET A 274 -3.87 -3.68 -1.27
N ASN A 275 -3.96 -3.23 -2.53
CA ASN A 275 -4.91 -3.78 -3.50
C ASN A 275 -4.60 -5.22 -3.91
N SER A 276 -3.33 -5.63 -3.89
CA SER A 276 -2.94 -7.04 -4.00
C SER A 276 -3.32 -7.88 -2.77
N GLY A 277 -3.75 -7.24 -1.68
CA GLY A 277 -4.08 -7.90 -0.43
C GLY A 277 -5.40 -8.66 -0.46
N THR A 278 -5.57 -9.51 0.55
CA THR A 278 -6.76 -10.34 0.73
C THR A 278 -8.01 -9.50 1.04
N GLN A 279 -9.21 -10.04 0.76
CA GLN A 279 -10.46 -9.32 1.08
C GLN A 279 -10.55 -8.97 2.57
N ALA A 280 -10.15 -9.87 3.46
CA ALA A 280 -10.10 -9.62 4.89
C ALA A 280 -9.21 -8.40 5.25
N ALA A 281 -8.06 -8.23 4.58
CA ALA A 281 -7.21 -7.06 4.79
C ALA A 281 -7.87 -5.77 4.27
N LYS A 282 -8.55 -5.83 3.10
CA LYS A 282 -9.28 -4.69 2.52
C LYS A 282 -10.47 -4.26 3.36
N GLU A 283 -11.19 -5.20 3.94
CA GLU A 283 -12.33 -4.94 4.84
C GLU A 283 -11.89 -4.40 6.20
N ALA A 284 -10.73 -4.84 6.70
CA ALA A 284 -10.15 -4.34 7.95
C ALA A 284 -9.47 -2.96 7.80
N GLY A 285 -9.00 -2.62 6.59
CA GLY A 285 -8.35 -1.35 6.30
C GLY A 285 -9.34 -0.18 6.20
N ASN A 286 -8.93 1.01 6.65
CA ASN A 286 -9.72 2.24 6.44
C ASN A 286 -9.57 2.78 5.01
N MET A 287 -8.45 2.46 4.36
CA MET A 287 -8.10 2.88 3.01
C MET A 287 -7.53 1.71 2.23
N VAL A 288 -7.69 1.72 0.91
CA VAL A 288 -7.10 0.72 0.00
C VAL A 288 -6.13 1.42 -0.96
N ASP A 289 -4.86 1.01 -0.95
CA ASP A 289 -3.86 1.48 -1.90
C ASP A 289 -3.87 0.63 -3.18
N LEU A 290 -4.38 1.24 -4.26
CA LEU A 290 -4.49 0.65 -5.58
C LEU A 290 -3.13 0.27 -6.19
N ASP A 291 -2.04 0.96 -5.84
CA ASP A 291 -0.70 0.73 -6.40
C ASP A 291 0.15 -0.24 -5.57
N SER A 292 -0.35 -0.69 -4.41
CA SER A 292 0.35 -1.60 -3.48
C SER A 292 1.78 -1.13 -3.20
N ASN A 293 1.90 0.13 -2.77
CA ASN A 293 3.15 0.79 -2.46
C ASN A 293 3.14 1.32 -1.01
N PRO A 294 3.87 0.69 -0.08
CA PRO A 294 3.85 1.08 1.33
C PRO A 294 4.35 2.51 1.57
N THR A 295 5.10 3.09 0.63
CA THR A 295 5.56 4.50 0.72
C THR A 295 4.46 5.53 0.54
N LYS A 296 3.29 5.16 0.02
CA LYS A 296 2.13 6.07 -0.12
C LYS A 296 1.53 6.51 1.20
N LEU A 297 1.82 5.80 2.29
CA LEU A 297 1.44 6.25 3.63
C LEU A 297 1.98 7.67 3.92
N ILE A 298 3.11 8.02 3.32
CA ILE A 298 3.71 9.37 3.40
C ILE A 298 2.80 10.41 2.76
N GLU A 299 2.26 10.11 1.58
CA GLU A 299 1.34 11.01 0.86
C GLU A 299 0.03 11.14 1.61
N VAL A 300 -0.51 10.05 2.15
CA VAL A 300 -1.71 10.06 3.00
C VAL A 300 -1.51 11.00 4.21
N VAL A 301 -0.40 10.85 4.93
CA VAL A 301 -0.07 11.71 6.08
C VAL A 301 0.12 13.17 5.64
N HIS A 302 0.78 13.40 4.50
CA HIS A 302 1.00 14.75 3.98
C HIS A 302 -0.32 15.45 3.62
N ILE A 303 -1.19 14.78 2.87
CA ILE A 303 -2.51 15.29 2.48
C ILE A 303 -3.37 15.54 3.72
N GLY A 304 -3.38 14.60 4.66
CA GLY A 304 -4.08 14.75 5.95
C GLY A 304 -3.64 16.00 6.72
N LYS A 305 -2.32 16.20 6.87
CA LYS A 305 -1.77 17.40 7.54
C LYS A 305 -2.11 18.68 6.77
N GLN A 306 -2.03 18.68 5.45
CA GLN A 306 -2.37 19.84 4.62
C GLN A 306 -3.85 20.24 4.78
N MET A 307 -4.77 19.28 4.81
CA MET A 307 -6.19 19.55 5.04
C MET A 307 -6.45 20.18 6.42
N LEU A 308 -5.88 19.59 7.48
CA LEU A 308 -6.01 20.12 8.85
C LEU A 308 -5.47 21.54 8.98
N MET A 309 -4.30 21.81 8.38
CA MET A 309 -3.68 23.13 8.41
C MET A 309 -4.45 24.16 7.62
N THR A 310 -4.97 23.78 6.45
CA THR A 310 -5.80 24.67 5.63
C THR A 310 -7.05 25.07 6.39
N ARG A 311 -7.74 24.10 7.01
CA ARG A 311 -8.91 24.37 7.85
C ARG A 311 -8.56 25.29 9.02
N GLY A 312 -7.51 24.98 9.78
CA GLY A 312 -7.07 25.82 10.91
C GLY A 312 -6.70 27.24 10.51
N SER A 313 -6.01 27.40 9.38
CA SER A 313 -5.61 28.72 8.84
C SER A 313 -6.82 29.55 8.43
N LEU A 314 -7.76 28.95 7.69
CA LEU A 314 -9.00 29.61 7.27
C LEU A 314 -9.89 29.97 8.45
N THR A 315 -10.02 29.10 9.45
CA THR A 315 -10.78 29.41 10.67
C THR A 315 -10.14 30.56 11.44
N THR A 316 -8.81 30.57 11.58
CA THR A 316 -8.08 31.67 12.25
C THR A 316 -8.30 32.99 11.52
N PHE A 317 -8.17 32.99 10.20
CA PHE A 317 -8.42 34.16 9.36
C PHE A 317 -9.87 34.65 9.47
N SER A 318 -10.83 33.73 9.39
CA SER A 318 -12.25 34.06 9.45
C SER A 318 -12.66 34.67 10.78
N ILE A 319 -12.18 34.12 11.91
CA ILE A 319 -12.47 34.66 13.24
C ILE A 319 -11.83 36.04 13.42
N ALA A 320 -10.56 36.21 13.00
CA ALA A 320 -9.89 37.50 13.08
C ALA A 320 -10.60 38.58 12.24
N ASN A 321 -11.17 38.19 11.10
CA ASN A 321 -11.93 39.08 10.22
C ASN A 321 -13.18 39.66 10.88
N ASP A 322 -13.84 38.90 11.76
CA ASP A 322 -15.06 39.37 12.42
C ASP A 322 -14.82 40.62 13.29
N VAL A 323 -13.59 40.84 13.78
CA VAL A 323 -13.23 42.07 14.52
C VAL A 323 -13.49 43.32 13.67
N ALA A 324 -12.99 43.35 12.43
CA ALA A 324 -13.19 44.49 11.54
C ALA A 324 -14.66 44.67 11.16
N LYS A 325 -15.41 43.56 10.98
CA LYS A 325 -16.85 43.61 10.70
C LYS A 325 -17.62 44.26 11.84
N TYR A 326 -17.28 43.95 13.10
CA TYR A 326 -17.91 44.60 14.25
C TYR A 326 -17.64 46.11 14.27
N PHE A 327 -16.41 46.55 13.98
CA PHE A 327 -16.08 47.99 13.87
C PHE A 327 -16.75 48.69 12.67
N ALA A 328 -17.16 47.96 11.63
CA ALA A 328 -17.95 48.53 10.53
C ALA A 328 -19.45 48.62 10.88
N ILE A 329 -20.02 47.52 11.39
CA ILE A 329 -21.47 47.34 11.49
C ILE A 329 -22.03 47.97 12.78
N ILE A 330 -21.39 47.79 13.93
CA ILE A 330 -21.93 48.29 15.22
C ILE A 330 -22.13 49.82 15.20
N PRO A 331 -21.14 50.67 14.87
CA PRO A 331 -21.36 52.12 14.87
C PRO A 331 -22.42 52.53 13.84
N ALA A 332 -22.46 51.89 12.67
CA ALA A 332 -23.43 52.17 11.63
C ALA A 332 -24.87 51.78 12.03
N ALA A 333 -25.07 50.55 12.51
CA ALA A 333 -26.39 50.02 12.85
C ALA A 333 -27.06 50.80 14.00
N PHE A 334 -26.25 51.36 14.93
CA PHE A 334 -26.74 52.10 16.08
C PHE A 334 -26.58 53.63 15.94
N ALA A 335 -26.16 54.14 14.79
CA ALA A 335 -25.89 55.57 14.59
C ALA A 335 -27.10 56.47 14.92
N ALA A 336 -28.33 55.99 14.67
CA ALA A 336 -29.56 56.72 14.96
C ALA A 336 -30.01 56.65 16.43
N THR A 337 -29.68 55.56 17.13
CA THR A 337 -30.13 55.32 18.52
C THR A 337 -29.11 55.80 19.54
N TYR A 338 -27.82 55.58 19.27
CA TYR A 338 -26.71 55.93 20.15
C TYR A 338 -25.59 56.62 19.34
N PRO A 339 -25.74 57.93 19.02
CA PRO A 339 -24.75 58.67 18.21
C PRO A 339 -23.32 58.66 18.78
N GLN A 340 -23.19 58.46 20.09
CA GLN A 340 -21.91 58.34 20.79
C GLN A 340 -21.07 57.16 20.29
N LEU A 341 -21.71 56.10 19.77
CA LEU A 341 -21.02 54.94 19.21
C LEU A 341 -20.30 55.24 17.89
N ASN A 342 -20.56 56.39 17.25
CA ASN A 342 -19.81 56.83 16.07
C ASN A 342 -18.31 57.01 16.37
N ALA A 343 -17.92 57.20 17.63
CA ALA A 343 -16.51 57.19 18.04
C ALA A 343 -15.80 55.84 17.76
N LEU A 344 -16.56 54.75 17.63
CA LEU A 344 -16.06 53.42 17.27
C LEU A 344 -15.90 53.22 15.76
N ASN A 345 -16.27 54.20 14.92
CA ASN A 345 -16.01 54.17 13.48
C ASN A 345 -14.52 54.47 13.19
N VAL A 346 -13.66 53.53 13.60
CA VAL A 346 -12.19 53.64 13.44
C VAL A 346 -11.78 53.73 11.97
N MET A 347 -12.59 53.18 11.05
CA MET A 347 -12.36 53.22 9.61
C MET A 347 -12.79 54.54 8.95
N GLY A 348 -13.52 55.40 9.66
CA GLY A 348 -14.07 56.64 9.13
C GLY A 348 -14.94 56.41 7.90
N LEU A 349 -15.85 55.43 7.95
CA LEU A 349 -16.78 55.09 6.87
C LEU A 349 -17.80 56.22 6.62
N HIS A 350 -18.20 56.43 5.37
CA HIS A 350 -18.93 57.62 4.91
C HIS A 350 -20.35 57.75 5.48
N SER A 351 -21.19 56.71 5.34
CA SER A 351 -22.58 56.69 5.84
C SER A 351 -22.91 55.35 6.53
N PRO A 352 -23.93 55.29 7.40
CA PRO A 352 -24.37 54.01 7.99
C PRO A 352 -24.74 52.96 6.93
N ASN A 353 -25.41 53.39 5.86
CA ASN A 353 -25.81 52.50 4.76
C ASN A 353 -24.58 51.99 3.99
N SER A 354 -23.65 52.88 3.66
CA SER A 354 -22.42 52.51 2.92
C SER A 354 -21.52 51.60 3.75
N ALA A 355 -21.45 51.80 5.07
CA ALA A 355 -20.68 50.96 5.99
C ALA A 355 -21.20 49.52 6.03
N ILE A 356 -22.52 49.34 6.20
CA ILE A 356 -23.15 48.01 6.22
C ILE A 356 -23.01 47.35 4.86
N LEU A 357 -23.26 48.08 3.77
CA LEU A 357 -23.15 47.56 2.41
C LEU A 357 -21.71 47.13 2.09
N SER A 358 -20.72 47.92 2.48
CA SER A 358 -19.29 47.60 2.29
C SER A 358 -18.87 46.35 3.05
N ALA A 359 -19.34 46.18 4.29
CA ALA A 359 -19.08 44.98 5.08
C ALA A 359 -19.71 43.73 4.43
N VAL A 360 -20.94 43.84 3.91
CA VAL A 360 -21.62 42.73 3.22
C VAL A 360 -20.92 42.36 1.91
N ILE A 361 -20.56 43.36 1.07
CA ILE A 361 -19.83 43.14 -0.19
C ILE A 361 -18.48 42.48 0.10
N PHE A 362 -17.74 42.98 1.10
CA PHE A 362 -16.46 42.38 1.49
C PHE A 362 -16.63 40.91 1.90
N ASN A 363 -17.66 40.59 2.69
CA ASN A 363 -17.94 39.23 3.12
C ASN A 363 -18.29 38.29 1.96
N ALA A 364 -18.90 38.80 0.89
CA ALA A 364 -19.14 38.01 -0.33
C ALA A 364 -17.86 37.81 -1.14
N LEU A 365 -17.08 38.88 -1.36
CA LEU A 365 -15.86 38.83 -2.17
C LEU A 365 -14.75 37.99 -1.53
N ILE A 366 -14.60 38.05 -0.20
CA ILE A 366 -13.53 37.33 0.48
C ILE A 366 -13.64 35.81 0.30
N ILE A 367 -14.87 35.28 0.16
CA ILE A 367 -15.08 33.85 -0.14
C ILE A 367 -14.44 33.49 -1.48
N ILE A 368 -14.66 34.29 -2.52
CA ILE A 368 -14.09 34.08 -3.86
C ILE A 368 -12.56 34.05 -3.80
N PHE A 369 -11.96 34.98 -3.05
CA PHE A 369 -10.50 35.03 -2.88
C PHE A 369 -9.91 33.88 -2.06
N LEU A 370 -10.69 33.31 -1.13
CA LEU A 370 -10.23 32.19 -0.28
C LEU A 370 -10.43 30.80 -0.93
N ILE A 371 -11.31 30.67 -1.93
CA ILE A 371 -11.53 29.39 -2.64
C ILE A 371 -10.22 28.77 -3.18
N PRO A 372 -9.34 29.50 -3.90
CA PRO A 372 -8.09 28.92 -4.39
C PRO A 372 -7.20 28.38 -3.26
N LEU A 373 -7.18 29.05 -2.11
CA LEU A 373 -6.42 28.61 -0.94
C LEU A 373 -7.05 27.37 -0.29
N ALA A 374 -8.38 27.31 -0.22
CA ALA A 374 -9.11 26.15 0.30
C ALA A 374 -8.89 24.90 -0.56
N LEU A 375 -8.84 25.05 -1.89
CA LEU A 375 -8.66 23.94 -2.83
C LEU A 375 -7.19 23.51 -2.99
N LYS A 376 -6.27 24.46 -3.15
CA LYS A 376 -4.83 24.14 -3.28
C LYS A 376 -4.22 23.70 -1.94
N GLY A 377 -4.81 24.14 -0.83
CA GLY A 377 -4.32 23.91 0.51
C GLY A 377 -3.09 24.75 0.87
N VAL A 378 -2.88 24.90 2.17
CA VAL A 378 -1.73 25.63 2.73
C VAL A 378 -0.49 24.74 2.67
N SER A 379 0.61 25.29 2.12
CA SER A 379 1.88 24.55 2.01
C SER A 379 2.38 24.09 3.38
N TYR A 380 2.51 22.78 3.58
CA TYR A 380 3.05 22.21 4.80
C TYR A 380 4.56 22.46 4.92
N LYS A 381 5.00 22.89 6.11
CA LYS A 381 6.41 22.91 6.51
C LYS A 381 6.58 22.11 7.81
N PRO A 382 7.59 21.23 7.92
CA PRO A 382 7.83 20.45 9.12
C PRO A 382 8.38 21.37 10.23
N LEU A 383 7.49 21.84 11.09
CA LEU A 383 7.79 22.67 12.26
C LEU A 383 7.21 22.02 13.51
N SER A 384 7.78 22.29 14.68
CA SER A 384 7.16 21.93 15.96
C SER A 384 5.77 22.55 16.09
N ALA A 385 4.87 21.90 16.84
CA ALA A 385 3.49 22.38 17.03
C ALA A 385 3.41 23.85 17.50
N SER A 386 4.27 24.24 18.46
CA SER A 386 4.32 25.61 18.99
C SER A 386 4.80 26.64 17.96
N ALA A 387 5.83 26.33 17.18
CA ALA A 387 6.30 27.18 16.09
C ALA A 387 5.24 27.31 14.98
N MET A 388 4.54 26.22 14.68
CA MET A 388 3.49 26.19 13.67
C MET A 388 2.27 27.02 14.06
N LEU A 389 1.82 26.90 15.31
CA LEU A 389 0.74 27.73 15.87
C LEU A 389 1.09 29.22 15.82
N ARG A 390 2.29 29.58 16.31
CA ARG A 390 2.75 30.98 16.31
C ARG A 390 2.77 31.55 14.90
N ARG A 391 3.33 30.80 13.94
CA ARG A 391 3.36 31.21 12.53
C ARG A 391 1.95 31.37 11.95
N ASN A 392 1.04 30.45 12.29
CA ASN A 392 -0.36 30.53 11.84
C ASN A 392 -1.05 31.79 12.35
N LEU A 393 -0.90 32.10 13.65
CA LEU A 393 -1.46 33.31 14.25
C LEU A 393 -0.86 34.59 13.63
N TRP A 394 0.45 34.62 13.38
CA TRP A 394 1.08 35.78 12.75
C TRP A 394 0.65 36.00 11.30
N ILE A 395 0.52 34.94 10.50
CA ILE A 395 0.19 35.09 9.07
C ILE A 395 -1.32 35.27 8.90
N TYR A 396 -2.11 34.31 9.39
CA TYR A 396 -3.53 34.24 9.14
C TYR A 396 -4.35 35.00 10.18
N GLY A 397 -3.87 35.10 11.43
CA GLY A 397 -4.52 35.94 12.44
C GLY A 397 -4.32 37.42 12.14
N LEU A 398 -3.08 37.89 12.00
CA LEU A 398 -2.82 39.30 11.68
C LEU A 398 -3.31 39.66 10.26
N GLY A 399 -3.13 38.76 9.29
CA GLY A 399 -3.71 38.95 7.95
C GLY A 399 -5.24 39.04 7.99
N GLY A 400 -5.88 38.16 8.77
CA GLY A 400 -7.34 38.19 9.00
C GLY A 400 -7.81 39.43 9.73
N LEU A 401 -6.95 40.09 10.52
CA LEU A 401 -7.26 41.36 11.16
C LEU A 401 -7.12 42.53 10.17
N VAL A 402 -5.97 42.65 9.49
CA VAL A 402 -5.62 43.85 8.69
C VAL A 402 -6.34 43.91 7.34
N VAL A 403 -6.42 42.79 6.63
CA VAL A 403 -7.04 42.72 5.29
C VAL A 403 -8.48 43.25 5.25
N PRO A 404 -9.38 42.89 6.18
CA PRO A 404 -10.76 43.41 6.15
C PRO A 404 -10.87 44.89 6.49
N PHE A 405 -10.02 45.45 7.38
CA PHE A 405 -10.00 46.90 7.61
C PHE A 405 -9.71 47.66 6.31
N ILE A 406 -8.71 47.20 5.55
CA ILE A 406 -8.36 47.79 4.26
C ILE A 406 -9.48 47.53 3.23
N GLY A 407 -9.95 46.29 3.14
CA GLY A 407 -10.94 45.88 2.15
C GLY A 407 -12.28 46.61 2.29
N ILE A 408 -12.83 46.69 3.51
CA ILE A 408 -14.07 47.41 3.79
C ILE A 408 -13.91 48.90 3.47
N LYS A 409 -12.78 49.52 3.86
CA LYS A 409 -12.52 50.93 3.57
C LYS A 409 -12.43 51.21 2.07
N VAL A 410 -11.75 50.36 1.31
CA VAL A 410 -11.64 50.50 -0.14
C VAL A 410 -13.02 50.39 -0.81
N ILE A 411 -13.84 49.44 -0.38
CA ILE A 411 -15.21 49.29 -0.92
C ILE A 411 -16.07 50.53 -0.60
N ASP A 412 -16.01 51.04 0.63
CA ASP A 412 -16.76 52.23 1.05
C ASP A 412 -16.36 53.48 0.25
N VAL A 413 -15.06 53.67 0.03
CA VAL A 413 -14.54 54.75 -0.81
C VAL A 413 -15.01 54.61 -2.25
N LEU A 414 -15.01 53.40 -2.81
CA LEU A 414 -15.48 53.15 -4.18
C LEU A 414 -16.99 53.42 -4.31
N LEU A 415 -17.80 52.98 -3.35
CA LEU A 415 -19.24 53.27 -3.35
C LEU A 415 -19.51 54.78 -3.29
N THR A 416 -18.74 55.49 -2.47
CA THR A 416 -18.85 56.96 -2.33
C THR A 416 -18.45 57.68 -3.62
N LEU A 417 -17.33 57.27 -4.24
CA LEU A 417 -16.86 57.84 -5.51
C LEU A 417 -17.82 57.60 -6.67
N LEU A 418 -18.51 56.46 -6.67
CA LEU A 418 -19.51 56.11 -7.70
C LEU A 418 -20.90 56.71 -7.42
N GLY A 419 -21.09 57.42 -6.30
CA GLY A 419 -22.39 57.99 -5.92
C GLY A 419 -23.44 56.94 -5.56
N LEU A 420 -23.02 55.75 -5.12
CA LEU A 420 -23.88 54.63 -4.73
C LEU A 420 -24.08 54.53 -3.20
N ALA A 421 -23.52 55.47 -2.44
CA ALA A 421 -23.38 55.45 -0.97
C ALA A 421 -24.31 56.41 -0.22
#